data_AF-A0A1G3ACQ6-F1
#
_entry.id   AF-A0A1G3ACQ6-F1
#
_cell.length_a   1.000
_cell.length_b   1.000
_cell.length_c   1.000
_cell.angle_alpha   90.00
_cell.angle_beta   90.00
_cell.angle_gamma   90.00
#
_symmetry.space_group_name_H-M   'P 1'
#
loop_
_entity.id
_entity.type
_entity.pdbx_description
1 polymer ?
#
loop_
_entity_poly.entity_id
_entity_poly.type
_entity_poly.pdbx_seq_one_letter_code
_entity_poly.pdbx_strand_id
1 'polypeptide(L)'
;MSRTEYYGIGAYPAESCTLAFPWIFTVNNNARWGNQEGPEEIQLAVSRDLIHWDRPFRTPIIEIGQLDQWDASYHTTAAIGLVTWPLDRFVSADAGSDGGVLTTIPVRHRGDRLEINTATKPDGQLVVELLDAGGRPLEGFPPSEPFTGDDLRHVVRFNGQTDVSTLRGKPITLRFRMKNAELYSFAFRGEERPVSLRKTPEKLRTSQPVKIVCLGDSVTGIYYHTGGRRAYPKMIALALKTAYPQAEVTVINAGISGNTTVDALNRLQKDVLDHKPDLVTVMFGLNDMVRVLAMPPYDELIGLALRAVVPSAQVEVSTWPTAQQSLAQIKEAAKSVRKSPPDLVLLAVPAAVTPNVRAPPEEAIRAHSWILNWSLAFGLQERDVVGIAPSVLKTSVTPEEKGSDEFSRRMVLAQDLSLIARPENDESPPEHIFENWLRTQLAGK
;
A
#
# COMPACT_ATOMS: atom_id res chain seq x y z
N MET A 1 -23.29 23.20 -32.29
CA MET A 1 -23.96 22.13 -31.51
C MET A 1 -23.31 22.15 -30.14
N SER A 2 -24.04 22.47 -29.09
CA SER A 2 -23.51 22.39 -27.72
C SER A 2 -23.47 20.92 -27.28
N ARG A 3 -22.33 20.46 -26.76
CA ARG A 3 -22.13 19.11 -26.22
C ARG A 3 -21.84 19.22 -24.74
N THR A 4 -22.57 18.49 -23.91
CA THR A 4 -22.36 18.48 -22.46
C THR A 4 -21.69 17.19 -22.03
N GLU A 5 -20.63 17.31 -21.23
CA GLU A 5 -19.82 16.20 -20.74
C GLU A 5 -19.73 16.22 -19.21
N TYR A 6 -19.48 15.04 -18.63
CA TYR A 6 -19.11 14.92 -17.22
C TYR A 6 -17.59 14.91 -17.12
N TYR A 7 -17.04 15.88 -16.40
CA TYR A 7 -15.59 16.07 -16.32
C TYR A 7 -15.01 15.49 -15.02
N GLY A 8 -15.82 15.40 -13.97
CA GLY A 8 -15.49 14.74 -12.72
C GLY A 8 -16.64 14.75 -11.72
N ILE A 9 -16.41 14.19 -10.54
CA ILE A 9 -17.41 14.09 -9.47
C ILE A 9 -16.72 14.01 -8.10
N GLY A 10 -17.01 14.97 -7.22
CA GLY A 10 -16.69 14.86 -5.79
C GLY A 10 -17.86 14.20 -5.06
N ALA A 11 -17.62 13.29 -4.12
CA ALA A 11 -18.69 12.63 -3.37
C ALA A 11 -18.38 12.52 -1.88
N TYR A 12 -19.39 12.72 -1.04
CA TYR A 12 -19.28 12.74 0.41
C TYR A 12 -20.39 11.90 1.04
N PRO A 13 -20.07 11.01 2.00
CA PRO A 13 -21.09 10.36 2.80
C PRO A 13 -21.80 11.39 3.70
N ALA A 14 -23.12 11.38 3.68
CA ALA A 14 -23.98 12.23 4.49
C ALA A 14 -25.09 11.38 5.11
N GLU A 15 -24.93 11.07 6.39
CA GLU A 15 -25.83 10.20 7.17
C GLU A 15 -26.13 8.86 6.47
N SER A 16 -27.34 8.73 5.90
CA SER A 16 -27.86 7.53 5.26
C SER A 16 -27.74 7.54 3.73
N CYS A 17 -27.00 8.49 3.16
CA CYS A 17 -26.80 8.64 1.73
C CYS A 17 -25.40 9.16 1.40
N THR A 18 -25.09 9.24 0.11
CA THR A 18 -23.90 9.85 -0.45
C THR A 18 -24.35 11.00 -1.33
N LEU A 19 -23.88 12.20 -1.02
CA LEU A 19 -24.03 13.38 -1.88
C LEU A 19 -22.88 13.39 -2.86
N ALA A 20 -23.14 13.73 -4.11
CA ALA A 20 -22.11 13.93 -5.10
C ALA A 20 -22.32 15.21 -5.90
N PHE A 21 -21.21 15.77 -6.34
CA PHE A 21 -21.10 17.07 -6.98
C PHE A 21 -20.50 16.88 -8.38
N PRO A 22 -21.27 16.38 -9.36
CA PRO A 22 -20.78 16.21 -10.72
C PRO A 22 -20.44 17.56 -11.35
N TRP A 23 -19.27 17.63 -11.98
CA TRP A 23 -18.83 18.78 -12.77
C TRP A 23 -19.27 18.59 -14.22
N ILE A 24 -20.07 19.53 -14.70
CA ILE A 24 -20.76 19.50 -15.98
C ILE A 24 -20.10 20.50 -16.91
N PHE A 25 -19.39 20.00 -17.91
CA PHE A 25 -18.70 20.83 -18.90
C PHE A 25 -19.57 20.99 -20.15
N THR A 26 -20.00 22.23 -20.43
CA THR A 26 -20.83 22.53 -21.61
C THR A 26 -19.99 23.12 -22.72
N VAL A 27 -19.55 22.28 -23.65
CA VAL A 27 -18.77 22.69 -24.81
C VAL A 27 -19.62 23.58 -25.71
N ASN A 28 -19.18 24.82 -25.92
CA ASN A 28 -19.84 25.79 -26.79
C ASN A 28 -18.95 26.30 -27.92
N ASN A 29 -17.62 26.11 -27.85
CA ASN A 29 -16.67 26.53 -28.86
C ASN A 29 -15.51 25.54 -29.05
N ASN A 30 -14.86 25.61 -30.21
CA ASN A 30 -13.57 24.96 -30.45
C ASN A 30 -12.44 25.94 -30.14
N ALA A 31 -11.47 25.51 -29.35
CA ALA A 31 -10.29 26.26 -28.95
C ALA A 31 -9.22 26.28 -30.05
N ARG A 32 -8.31 27.26 -29.95
CA ARG A 32 -7.24 27.55 -30.94
C ARG A 32 -6.28 26.38 -31.25
N TRP A 33 -6.16 25.40 -30.35
CA TRP A 33 -5.21 24.28 -30.46
C TRP A 33 -5.89 22.91 -30.67
N GLY A 34 -7.13 22.89 -31.14
CA GLY A 34 -7.90 21.66 -31.33
C GLY A 34 -8.57 21.13 -30.06
N ASN A 35 -8.51 21.90 -28.96
CA ASN A 35 -9.27 21.62 -27.74
C ASN A 35 -10.69 22.21 -27.83
N GLN A 36 -11.48 22.03 -26.78
CA GLN A 36 -12.85 22.54 -26.65
C GLN A 36 -12.93 23.53 -25.49
N GLU A 37 -13.79 24.55 -25.64
CA GLU A 37 -14.04 25.60 -24.65
C GLU A 37 -15.53 25.63 -24.29
N GLY A 38 -15.81 26.01 -23.05
CA GLY A 38 -17.16 26.03 -22.50
C GLY A 38 -17.17 26.38 -21.01
N PRO A 39 -18.32 26.81 -20.46
CA PRO A 39 -18.49 26.89 -19.01
C PRO A 39 -18.52 25.49 -18.39
N GLU A 40 -17.97 25.40 -17.18
CA GLU A 40 -18.10 24.23 -16.32
C GLU A 40 -19.00 24.62 -15.12
N GLU A 41 -19.91 23.72 -14.73
CA GLU A 41 -20.86 23.95 -13.65
C GLU A 41 -20.85 22.78 -12.65
N ILE A 42 -20.98 23.07 -11.36
CA ILE A 42 -21.12 22.05 -10.32
C ILE A 42 -22.60 21.80 -10.07
N GLN A 43 -23.06 20.56 -10.24
CA GLN A 43 -24.46 20.18 -9.96
C GLN A 43 -24.53 19.17 -8.81
N LEU A 44 -25.75 18.77 -8.38
CA LEU A 44 -25.95 17.81 -7.28
C LEU A 44 -26.47 16.46 -7.79
N ALA A 45 -25.95 15.39 -7.21
CA ALA A 45 -26.41 14.02 -7.33
C ALA A 45 -26.46 13.36 -5.93
N VAL A 46 -27.31 12.35 -5.74
CA VAL A 46 -27.47 11.64 -4.47
C VAL A 46 -27.61 10.14 -4.72
N SER A 47 -27.01 9.31 -3.87
CA SER A 47 -27.17 7.85 -3.88
C SER A 47 -27.27 7.29 -2.47
N ARG A 48 -27.86 6.11 -2.29
CA ARG A 48 -27.89 5.39 -1.00
C ARG A 48 -27.12 4.08 -1.02
N ASP A 49 -26.82 3.56 -2.20
CA ASP A 49 -26.19 2.26 -2.43
C ASP A 49 -24.93 2.36 -3.32
N LEU A 50 -24.56 3.58 -3.73
CA LEU A 50 -23.47 3.91 -4.67
C LEU A 50 -23.66 3.37 -6.10
N ILE A 51 -24.79 2.71 -6.37
CA ILE A 51 -25.11 2.09 -7.67
C ILE A 51 -26.14 2.95 -8.40
N HIS A 52 -27.20 3.38 -7.72
CA HIS A 52 -28.27 4.20 -8.29
C HIS A 52 -28.13 5.65 -7.84
N TRP A 53 -28.12 6.57 -8.81
CA TRP A 53 -27.88 8.00 -8.57
C TRP A 53 -29.04 8.85 -9.09
N ASP A 54 -29.61 9.65 -8.18
CA ASP A 54 -30.63 10.64 -8.49
C ASP A 54 -30.01 12.03 -8.58
N ARG A 55 -30.38 12.79 -9.61
CA ARG A 55 -30.01 14.20 -9.77
C ARG A 55 -31.29 15.03 -9.64
N PRO A 56 -31.62 15.52 -8.44
CA PRO A 56 -32.91 16.13 -8.14
C PRO A 56 -33.17 17.41 -8.95
N PHE A 57 -32.11 18.14 -9.32
CA PHE A 57 -32.16 19.29 -10.23
C PHE A 57 -30.97 19.26 -11.20
N ARG A 58 -31.07 20.05 -12.29
CA ARG A 58 -30.07 20.14 -13.37
C ARG A 58 -29.43 21.54 -13.49
N THR A 59 -29.47 22.30 -12.40
CA THR A 59 -28.90 23.65 -12.30
C THR A 59 -27.63 23.63 -11.46
N PRO A 60 -26.73 24.62 -11.63
CA PRO A 60 -25.59 24.79 -10.75
C PRO A 60 -26.04 24.90 -9.28
N ILE A 61 -25.35 24.21 -8.38
CA ILE A 61 -25.53 24.38 -6.93
C ILE A 61 -24.62 25.47 -6.36
N ILE A 62 -23.56 25.81 -7.10
CA ILE A 62 -22.69 26.96 -6.86
C ILE A 62 -22.66 27.75 -8.16
N GLU A 63 -23.16 28.98 -8.14
CA GLU A 63 -23.08 29.89 -9.29
C GLU A 63 -21.66 30.46 -9.41
N ILE A 64 -21.20 30.65 -10.65
CA ILE A 64 -19.92 31.32 -10.94
C ILE A 64 -20.14 32.84 -11.00
N GLY A 65 -19.19 33.59 -10.45
CA GLY A 65 -19.19 35.05 -10.45
C GLY A 65 -18.95 35.66 -11.85
N GLN A 66 -19.02 36.99 -11.95
CA GLN A 66 -18.71 37.68 -13.22
C GLN A 66 -17.23 37.56 -13.60
N LEU A 67 -16.90 37.74 -14.89
CA LEU A 67 -15.58 37.46 -15.50
C LEU A 67 -14.38 38.19 -14.85
N ASP A 68 -14.61 39.15 -13.95
CA ASP A 68 -13.62 39.96 -13.23
C ASP A 68 -13.68 39.77 -11.70
N GLN A 69 -14.51 38.86 -11.21
CA GLN A 69 -14.65 38.53 -9.79
C GLN A 69 -13.81 37.29 -9.43
N TRP A 70 -13.46 37.18 -8.15
CA TRP A 70 -12.55 36.13 -7.67
C TRP A 70 -13.13 34.70 -7.81
N ASP A 71 -14.45 34.59 -7.91
CA ASP A 71 -15.27 33.38 -8.01
C ASP A 71 -15.79 33.14 -9.44
N ALA A 72 -15.20 33.79 -10.45
CA ALA A 72 -15.53 33.60 -11.87
C ALA A 72 -15.22 32.19 -12.41
N SER A 73 -14.53 31.35 -11.61
CA SER A 73 -14.18 29.97 -11.95
C SER A 73 -13.92 29.15 -10.68
N TYR A 74 -13.78 27.84 -10.81
CA TYR A 74 -13.43 26.94 -9.71
C TYR A 74 -12.34 25.94 -10.12
N HIS A 75 -11.71 25.32 -9.12
CA HIS A 75 -10.68 24.30 -9.28
C HIS A 75 -11.21 22.93 -8.85
N THR A 76 -10.77 21.87 -9.53
CA THR A 76 -11.30 20.51 -9.39
C THR A 76 -10.20 19.51 -9.01
N THR A 77 -10.33 18.76 -7.91
CA THR A 77 -9.36 17.77 -7.38
C THR A 77 -10.01 16.42 -6.97
N ALA A 78 -9.25 15.34 -6.75
CA ALA A 78 -9.73 14.00 -6.35
C ALA A 78 -8.84 13.35 -5.25
N ALA A 79 -9.40 12.49 -4.36
CA ALA A 79 -8.69 11.85 -3.21
C ALA A 79 -9.13 10.38 -2.90
N ILE A 80 -8.34 9.62 -2.12
CA ILE A 80 -8.52 8.19 -1.72
C ILE A 80 -8.48 8.01 -0.17
N GLY A 81 -9.16 6.98 0.38
CA GLY A 81 -9.14 6.59 1.81
C GLY A 81 -8.50 5.21 2.11
N LEU A 82 -8.15 4.97 3.39
CA LEU A 82 -7.38 3.81 3.90
C LEU A 82 -8.13 2.99 4.97
N VAL A 83 -7.95 1.66 4.97
CA VAL A 83 -8.44 0.75 6.02
C VAL A 83 -7.31 -0.21 6.44
N THR A 84 -7.18 -0.46 7.75
CA THR A 84 -6.17 -1.37 8.33
C THR A 84 -6.72 -2.25 9.44
N TRP A 85 -6.07 -3.40 9.66
CA TRP A 85 -6.43 -4.35 10.71
C TRP A 85 -5.22 -5.23 11.13
N PRO A 86 -5.26 -5.85 12.34
CA PRO A 86 -4.19 -6.71 12.83
C PRO A 86 -3.94 -7.98 12.00
N LEU A 87 -2.72 -8.50 12.05
CA LEU A 87 -2.28 -9.69 11.29
C LEU A 87 -3.20 -10.90 11.55
N ASP A 88 -3.62 -11.56 10.47
CA ASP A 88 -4.49 -12.74 10.47
C ASP A 88 -5.89 -12.52 11.10
N ARG A 89 -6.35 -11.27 11.28
CA ARG A 89 -7.66 -10.93 11.88
C ARG A 89 -8.74 -10.50 10.89
N PHE A 90 -8.73 -11.09 9.69
CA PHE A 90 -9.71 -10.74 8.67
C PHE A 90 -11.12 -11.30 8.96
N VAL A 91 -11.19 -12.53 9.49
CA VAL A 91 -12.42 -13.22 9.88
C VAL A 91 -12.12 -14.09 11.10
N SER A 92 -13.08 -14.22 12.02
CA SER A 92 -13.01 -15.08 13.21
C SER A 92 -14.10 -16.15 13.21
N ALA A 93 -13.85 -17.21 13.98
CA ALA A 93 -14.89 -18.12 14.46
C ALA A 93 -15.31 -17.68 15.87
N ASP A 94 -16.58 -17.30 16.01
CA ASP A 94 -17.06 -16.61 17.21
C ASP A 94 -17.89 -17.54 18.10
N ALA A 95 -17.77 -17.34 19.41
CA ALA A 95 -18.69 -17.88 20.39
C ALA A 95 -19.22 -16.77 21.31
N GLY A 96 -20.55 -16.66 21.38
CA GLY A 96 -21.23 -15.74 22.30
C GLY A 96 -21.26 -16.23 23.75
N SER A 97 -22.18 -15.69 24.54
CA SER A 97 -22.30 -15.98 25.98
C SER A 97 -22.71 -17.42 26.29
N ASP A 98 -23.44 -18.05 25.37
CA ASP A 98 -23.88 -19.45 25.49
C ASP A 98 -22.73 -20.44 25.20
N GLY A 99 -21.60 -19.92 24.71
CA GLY A 99 -20.45 -20.69 24.29
C GLY A 99 -20.61 -21.36 22.93
N GLY A 100 -19.56 -22.06 22.51
CA GLY A 100 -19.50 -22.75 21.23
C GLY A 100 -18.33 -23.72 21.18
N VAL A 101 -18.38 -24.66 20.24
CA VAL A 101 -17.32 -25.65 20.02
C VAL A 101 -16.96 -25.69 18.55
N LEU A 102 -15.68 -25.48 18.25
CA LEU A 102 -15.10 -25.69 16.92
C LEU A 102 -14.22 -26.93 16.97
N THR A 103 -14.43 -27.88 16.07
CA THR A 103 -13.59 -29.08 15.96
C THR A 103 -13.00 -29.15 14.56
N THR A 104 -11.69 -29.33 14.46
CA THR A 104 -11.00 -29.43 13.18
C THR A 104 -11.22 -30.81 12.56
N ILE A 105 -10.92 -30.94 11.27
CA ILE A 105 -10.58 -32.25 10.70
C ILE A 105 -9.23 -32.74 11.29
N PRO A 106 -8.90 -34.04 11.20
CA PRO A 106 -7.59 -34.54 11.63
C PRO A 106 -6.43 -33.86 10.87
N VAL A 107 -5.45 -33.35 11.61
CA VAL A 107 -4.24 -32.69 11.10
C VAL A 107 -2.98 -33.42 11.56
N ARG A 108 -1.90 -33.30 10.78
CA ARG A 108 -0.57 -33.79 11.16
C ARG A 108 0.37 -32.60 11.27
N HIS A 109 1.16 -32.53 12.34
CA HIS A 109 2.11 -31.44 12.57
C HIS A 109 3.54 -31.93 12.78
N ARG A 110 4.49 -30.98 12.76
CA ARG A 110 5.90 -31.20 13.11
C ARG A 110 6.43 -30.24 14.17
N GLY A 111 5.59 -29.33 14.66
CA GLY A 111 5.96 -28.42 15.74
C GLY A 111 6.26 -29.13 17.06
N ASP A 112 6.99 -28.44 17.93
CA ASP A 112 7.11 -28.72 19.36
C ASP A 112 6.06 -28.01 20.20
N ARG A 113 5.36 -26.97 19.71
CA ARG A 113 4.29 -26.29 20.47
C ARG A 113 3.11 -25.91 19.61
N LEU A 114 1.96 -25.65 20.23
CA LEU A 114 0.75 -25.11 19.60
C LEU A 114 0.56 -23.63 19.98
N GLU A 115 0.32 -22.78 19.00
CA GLU A 115 0.01 -21.35 19.15
C GLU A 115 -1.41 -21.04 18.63
N ILE A 116 -2.11 -20.07 19.25
CA ILE A 116 -3.43 -19.55 18.82
C ILE A 116 -3.43 -18.01 18.72
N ASN A 117 -4.21 -17.47 17.78
CA ASN A 117 -4.56 -16.04 17.67
C ASN A 117 -6.02 -15.89 18.09
N THR A 118 -6.27 -15.21 19.21
CA THR A 118 -7.59 -15.16 19.85
C THR A 118 -7.77 -13.86 20.61
N ALA A 119 -8.99 -13.34 20.59
CA ALA A 119 -9.44 -12.28 21.47
C ALA A 119 -10.66 -12.74 22.27
N THR A 120 -10.71 -12.42 23.56
CA THR A 120 -11.83 -12.73 24.45
C THR A 120 -12.37 -11.47 25.12
N LYS A 121 -13.67 -11.47 25.45
CA LYS A 121 -14.26 -10.46 26.34
C LYS A 121 -13.85 -10.69 27.81
N PRO A 122 -14.13 -9.78 28.77
CA PRO A 122 -13.66 -9.88 30.16
C PRO A 122 -14.06 -11.15 30.95
N ASP A 123 -15.12 -11.86 30.53
CA ASP A 123 -15.56 -13.15 31.09
C ASP A 123 -15.40 -14.32 30.09
N GLY A 124 -14.70 -14.05 28.98
CA GLY A 124 -14.49 -14.98 27.89
C GLY A 124 -13.31 -15.89 28.12
N GLN A 125 -13.39 -17.07 27.51
CA GLN A 125 -12.32 -18.06 27.57
C GLN A 125 -12.29 -18.92 26.31
N LEU A 126 -11.11 -19.42 26.00
CA LEU A 126 -10.88 -20.48 25.03
C LEU A 126 -10.05 -21.60 25.65
N VAL A 127 -10.53 -22.84 25.51
CA VAL A 127 -9.86 -24.07 25.94
C VAL A 127 -9.68 -24.99 24.74
N VAL A 128 -8.49 -25.59 24.61
CA VAL A 128 -8.17 -26.53 23.53
C VAL A 128 -8.08 -27.96 24.08
N GLU A 129 -8.74 -28.90 23.43
CA GLU A 129 -8.54 -30.34 23.63
C GLU A 129 -7.82 -30.94 22.42
N LEU A 130 -6.86 -31.84 22.66
CA LEU A 130 -6.25 -32.66 21.62
C LEU A 130 -6.91 -34.05 21.62
N LEU A 131 -7.37 -34.46 20.45
CA LEU A 131 -8.09 -35.71 20.24
C LEU A 131 -7.37 -36.59 19.21
N ASP A 132 -7.58 -37.90 19.27
CA ASP A 132 -7.21 -38.81 18.19
C ASP A 132 -8.10 -38.59 16.94
N ALA A 133 -7.75 -39.26 15.84
CA ALA A 133 -8.52 -39.18 14.61
C ALA A 133 -9.97 -39.70 14.74
N GLY A 134 -10.29 -40.46 15.79
CA GLY A 134 -11.63 -40.93 16.14
C GLY A 134 -12.39 -40.00 17.10
N GLY A 135 -11.80 -38.85 17.47
CA GLY A 135 -12.42 -37.86 18.36
C GLY A 135 -12.32 -38.18 19.85
N ARG A 136 -11.50 -39.15 20.25
CA ARG A 136 -11.25 -39.48 21.66
C ARG A 136 -10.10 -38.63 22.23
N PRO A 137 -10.20 -38.10 23.45
CA PRO A 137 -9.11 -37.33 24.07
C PRO A 137 -7.78 -38.10 24.07
N LEU A 138 -6.69 -37.40 23.77
CA LEU A 138 -5.34 -37.98 23.78
C LEU A 138 -4.83 -38.12 25.22
N GLU A 139 -4.39 -39.33 25.56
CA GLU A 139 -3.73 -39.59 26.84
C GLU A 139 -2.42 -38.78 26.96
N GLY A 140 -2.19 -38.19 28.14
CA GLY A 140 -1.05 -37.31 28.41
C GLY A 140 -1.25 -35.84 28.01
N PHE A 141 -2.36 -35.50 27.34
CA PHE A 141 -2.72 -34.13 26.97
C PHE A 141 -4.14 -33.79 27.47
N PRO A 142 -4.32 -33.46 28.76
CA PRO A 142 -5.62 -33.01 29.27
C PRO A 142 -6.07 -31.72 28.55
N PRO A 143 -7.34 -31.30 28.68
CA PRO A 143 -7.77 -30.00 28.18
C PRO A 143 -6.81 -28.88 28.62
N SER A 144 -6.57 -27.92 27.74
CA SER A 144 -5.61 -26.84 28.01
C SER A 144 -6.05 -25.98 29.20
N GLU A 145 -5.09 -25.25 29.75
CA GLU A 145 -5.40 -24.08 30.58
C GLU A 145 -6.26 -23.10 29.75
N PRO A 146 -7.28 -22.45 30.35
CA PRO A 146 -8.11 -21.49 29.66
C PRO A 146 -7.30 -20.24 29.31
N PHE A 147 -7.44 -19.77 28.08
CA PHE A 147 -6.92 -18.48 27.65
C PHE A 147 -7.99 -17.40 27.78
N THR A 148 -7.62 -16.26 28.37
CA THR A 148 -8.41 -15.02 28.42
C THR A 148 -7.48 -13.86 28.05
N GLY A 149 -7.92 -12.98 27.15
CA GLY A 149 -7.17 -11.82 26.69
C GLY A 149 -7.21 -11.66 25.18
N ASP A 150 -6.28 -10.86 24.66
CA ASP A 150 -6.08 -10.60 23.24
C ASP A 150 -4.59 -10.85 22.92
N ASP A 151 -4.31 -11.90 22.15
CA ASP A 151 -2.95 -12.26 21.75
C ASP A 151 -2.93 -12.82 20.32
N LEU A 152 -1.91 -12.45 19.56
CA LEU A 152 -1.69 -12.93 18.20
C LEU A 152 -1.00 -14.31 18.17
N ARG A 153 -0.29 -14.69 19.24
CA ARG A 153 0.55 -15.92 19.29
C ARG A 153 0.60 -16.55 20.68
N HIS A 154 -0.55 -16.72 21.32
CA HIS A 154 -0.60 -17.38 22.62
C HIS A 154 -0.18 -18.85 22.52
N VAL A 155 0.81 -19.27 23.30
CA VAL A 155 1.27 -20.67 23.37
C VAL A 155 0.35 -21.46 24.30
N VAL A 156 -0.31 -22.48 23.75
CA VAL A 156 -1.26 -23.33 24.47
C VAL A 156 -0.52 -24.23 25.47
N ARG A 157 -1.05 -24.31 26.69
CA ARG A 157 -0.51 -25.12 27.79
C ARG A 157 -1.47 -26.22 28.18
N PHE A 158 -0.99 -27.46 28.21
CA PHE A 158 -1.73 -28.64 28.66
C PHE A 158 -1.16 -29.08 30.01
N ASN A 159 -1.77 -28.62 31.11
CA ASN A 159 -1.30 -28.86 32.48
C ASN A 159 0.19 -28.51 32.68
N GLY A 160 0.56 -27.26 32.36
CA GLY A 160 1.93 -26.76 32.41
C GLY A 160 2.84 -27.17 31.25
N GLN A 161 2.52 -28.25 30.52
CA GLN A 161 3.29 -28.72 29.37
C GLN A 161 2.92 -27.95 28.09
N THR A 162 3.93 -27.47 27.37
CA THR A 162 3.77 -26.87 26.04
C THR A 162 4.29 -27.75 24.92
N ASP A 163 5.14 -28.74 25.26
CA ASP A 163 5.76 -29.62 24.28
C ASP A 163 4.76 -30.66 23.76
N VAL A 164 4.47 -30.61 22.46
CA VAL A 164 3.65 -31.57 21.72
C VAL A 164 4.49 -32.39 20.74
N SER A 165 5.82 -32.36 20.86
CA SER A 165 6.74 -33.07 19.96
C SER A 165 6.48 -34.58 19.86
N THR A 166 5.95 -35.20 20.92
CA THR A 166 5.55 -36.62 20.96
C THR A 166 4.38 -36.96 20.04
N LEU A 167 3.65 -35.95 19.56
CA LEU A 167 2.51 -36.07 18.64
C LEU A 167 2.91 -35.86 17.17
N ARG A 168 4.17 -35.53 16.88
CA ARG A 168 4.65 -35.25 15.52
C ARG A 168 4.29 -36.36 14.54
N GLY A 169 3.72 -35.94 13.40
CA GLY A 169 3.31 -36.83 12.33
C GLY A 169 2.07 -37.69 12.62
N LYS A 170 1.56 -37.75 13.85
CA LYS A 170 0.31 -38.46 14.17
C LYS A 170 -0.89 -37.63 13.72
N PRO A 171 -1.95 -38.25 13.15
CA PRO A 171 -3.19 -37.54 12.85
C PRO A 171 -3.93 -37.24 14.16
N ILE A 172 -4.08 -35.96 14.48
CA ILE A 172 -4.75 -35.47 15.69
C ILE A 172 -5.82 -34.45 15.32
N THR A 173 -6.86 -34.34 16.12
CA THR A 173 -7.95 -33.37 15.95
C THR A 173 -7.91 -32.35 17.10
N LEU A 174 -8.12 -31.07 16.81
CA LEU A 174 -8.22 -30.04 17.82
C LEU A 174 -9.68 -29.69 18.05
N ARG A 175 -10.10 -29.62 19.31
CA ARG A 175 -11.42 -29.12 19.71
C ARG A 175 -11.23 -27.88 20.56
N PHE A 176 -11.72 -26.76 20.06
CA PHE A 176 -11.75 -25.47 20.73
C PHE A 176 -13.11 -25.30 21.40
N ARG A 177 -13.12 -25.18 22.72
CA ARG A 177 -14.29 -24.75 23.49
C ARG A 177 -14.15 -23.28 23.78
N MET A 178 -15.13 -22.50 23.37
CA MET A 178 -15.06 -21.05 23.37
C MET A 178 -16.29 -20.49 24.08
N LYS A 179 -16.13 -19.40 24.83
CA LYS A 179 -17.24 -18.60 25.37
C LYS A 179 -16.81 -17.15 25.34
N ASN A 180 -17.66 -16.26 24.82
CA ASN A 180 -17.35 -14.84 24.64
C ASN A 180 -15.95 -14.62 24.02
N ALA A 181 -15.64 -15.39 22.98
CA ALA A 181 -14.30 -15.47 22.38
C ALA A 181 -14.38 -15.57 20.86
N GLU A 182 -13.34 -15.03 20.22
CA GLU A 182 -13.14 -15.00 18.77
C GLU A 182 -11.81 -15.70 18.48
N LEU A 183 -11.84 -16.83 17.76
CA LEU A 183 -10.65 -17.53 17.29
C LEU A 183 -10.36 -17.15 15.85
N TYR A 184 -9.21 -16.54 15.61
CA TYR A 184 -8.79 -16.09 14.28
C TYR A 184 -7.93 -17.15 13.56
N SER A 185 -6.93 -17.72 14.24
CA SER A 185 -6.05 -18.74 13.67
C SER A 185 -5.33 -19.60 14.72
N PHE A 186 -4.73 -20.72 14.31
CA PHE A 186 -3.89 -21.58 15.16
C PHE A 186 -2.77 -22.26 14.34
N ALA A 187 -1.64 -22.58 14.97
CA ALA A 187 -0.50 -23.22 14.29
C ALA A 187 0.41 -24.02 15.23
N PHE A 188 0.96 -25.13 14.74
CA PHE A 188 2.06 -25.83 15.41
C PHE A 188 3.43 -25.27 14.97
N ARG A 189 4.32 -24.92 15.90
CA ARG A 189 5.64 -24.30 15.66
C ARG A 189 6.79 -25.08 16.30
N GLY A 190 8.04 -24.91 15.86
CA GLY A 190 9.24 -25.50 16.49
C GLY A 190 10.59 -25.15 15.83
N GLU A 191 11.72 -25.50 16.49
CA GLU A 191 13.09 -25.09 16.10
C GLU A 191 13.65 -25.77 14.84
N GLU A 192 13.18 -26.98 14.50
CA GLU A 192 13.42 -27.50 13.16
C GLU A 192 12.65 -26.61 12.17
N ARG A 193 13.30 -25.55 11.70
CA ARG A 193 12.97 -25.00 10.40
C ARG A 193 13.01 -26.20 9.46
N PRO A 194 11.86 -26.61 8.91
CA PRO A 194 11.86 -27.77 8.04
C PRO A 194 12.91 -27.51 6.95
N VAL A 195 13.69 -28.52 6.59
CA VAL A 195 14.25 -28.55 5.22
C VAL A 195 13.04 -28.29 4.34
N SER A 196 12.92 -27.06 3.83
CA SER A 196 11.66 -26.58 3.24
C SER A 196 11.32 -27.39 1.99
N LEU A 197 12.33 -28.04 1.41
CA LEU A 197 12.26 -28.86 0.22
C LEU A 197 12.34 -30.34 0.59
N ARG A 198 11.21 -30.97 0.91
CA ARG A 198 11.15 -32.43 1.14
C ARG A 198 10.93 -33.21 -0.15
N LYS A 199 10.07 -32.71 -1.04
CA LYS A 199 9.64 -33.42 -2.26
C LYS A 199 10.69 -33.38 -3.36
N THR A 200 11.27 -32.20 -3.63
CA THR A 200 12.16 -31.99 -4.77
C THR A 200 13.43 -32.87 -4.69
N PRO A 201 14.18 -32.93 -3.56
CA PRO A 201 15.37 -33.76 -3.47
C PRO A 201 15.07 -35.27 -3.57
N GLU A 202 13.93 -35.71 -3.04
CA GLU A 202 13.49 -37.10 -3.14
C GLU A 202 13.17 -37.48 -4.59
N LYS A 203 12.40 -36.64 -5.30
CA LYS A 203 12.10 -36.85 -6.72
C LYS A 203 13.37 -36.85 -7.58
N LEU A 204 14.32 -35.95 -7.32
CA LEU A 204 15.62 -35.92 -8.02
C LEU A 204 16.42 -37.22 -7.79
N ARG A 205 16.51 -37.70 -6.55
CA ARG A 205 17.22 -38.94 -6.21
C ARG A 205 16.56 -40.19 -6.78
N THR A 206 15.24 -40.21 -6.84
CA THR A 206 14.44 -41.33 -7.38
C THR A 206 14.16 -41.20 -8.88
N SER A 207 14.78 -40.22 -9.55
CA SER A 207 14.62 -39.94 -10.98
C SER A 207 13.17 -39.74 -11.43
N GLN A 208 12.31 -39.26 -10.53
CA GLN A 208 10.97 -38.82 -10.90
C GLN A 208 11.03 -37.46 -11.61
N PRO A 209 10.10 -37.15 -12.51
CA PRO A 209 10.05 -35.85 -13.17
C PRO A 209 9.91 -34.71 -12.16
N VAL A 210 10.80 -33.72 -12.22
CA VAL A 210 10.82 -32.55 -11.34
C VAL A 210 10.54 -31.29 -12.14
N LYS A 211 9.56 -30.51 -11.69
CA LYS A 211 9.24 -29.21 -12.28
C LYS A 211 9.59 -28.07 -11.33
N ILE A 212 10.34 -27.11 -11.82
CA ILE A 212 10.80 -25.94 -11.07
C ILE A 212 10.29 -24.69 -11.77
N VAL A 213 9.70 -23.76 -11.04
CA VAL A 213 9.32 -22.44 -11.56
C VAL A 213 10.23 -21.38 -10.93
N CYS A 214 10.82 -20.53 -11.74
CA CYS A 214 11.58 -19.37 -11.29
C CYS A 214 10.74 -18.12 -11.51
N LEU A 215 10.08 -17.65 -10.46
CA LEU A 215 9.24 -16.46 -10.45
C LEU A 215 10.09 -15.23 -10.11
N GLY A 216 10.03 -14.18 -10.93
CA GLY A 216 10.77 -12.97 -10.60
C GLY A 216 10.58 -11.81 -11.58
N ASP A 217 11.44 -10.82 -11.42
CA ASP A 217 11.48 -9.62 -12.25
C ASP A 217 12.42 -9.78 -13.48
N SER A 218 12.96 -8.65 -13.97
CA SER A 218 13.93 -8.61 -15.06
C SER A 218 15.15 -9.49 -14.79
N VAL A 219 15.64 -9.56 -13.56
CA VAL A 219 16.86 -10.32 -13.22
C VAL A 219 16.63 -11.83 -13.42
N THR A 220 15.39 -12.31 -13.24
CA THR A 220 15.01 -13.71 -13.53
C THR A 220 14.80 -13.96 -15.03
N GLY A 221 14.27 -12.96 -15.75
CA GLY A 221 13.97 -13.07 -17.17
C GLY A 221 15.19 -12.95 -18.07
N ILE A 222 14.96 -13.14 -19.38
CA ILE A 222 16.00 -13.01 -20.41
C ILE A 222 15.88 -11.63 -21.06
N TYR A 223 16.71 -10.70 -20.60
CA TYR A 223 16.76 -9.32 -21.07
C TYR A 223 18.21 -8.87 -21.34
N TYR A 224 18.44 -7.56 -21.35
CA TYR A 224 19.71 -6.93 -21.71
C TYR A 224 20.89 -7.41 -20.85
N HIS A 225 20.71 -7.60 -19.54
CA HIS A 225 21.74 -8.05 -18.60
C HIS A 225 22.22 -9.48 -18.87
N THR A 226 21.43 -10.29 -19.59
CA THR A 226 21.81 -11.64 -20.03
C THR A 226 22.33 -11.68 -21.47
N GLY A 227 22.43 -10.53 -22.14
CA GLY A 227 22.67 -10.43 -23.58
C GLY A 227 21.59 -11.13 -24.41
N GLY A 228 20.38 -11.28 -23.87
CA GLY A 228 19.28 -12.02 -24.49
C GLY A 228 19.50 -13.55 -24.58
N ARG A 229 20.45 -14.11 -23.82
CA ARG A 229 20.87 -15.52 -23.99
C ARG A 229 20.42 -16.44 -22.86
N ARG A 230 21.01 -16.30 -21.67
CA ARG A 230 20.82 -17.24 -20.55
C ARG A 230 20.67 -16.49 -19.23
N ALA A 231 19.54 -16.70 -18.58
CA ALA A 231 19.30 -16.28 -17.19
C ALA A 231 19.60 -17.44 -16.22
N TYR A 232 19.67 -17.12 -14.91
CA TYR A 232 19.95 -18.12 -13.87
C TYR A 232 19.01 -19.34 -13.86
N PRO A 233 17.71 -19.28 -14.27
CA PRO A 233 16.86 -20.47 -14.33
C PRO A 233 17.44 -21.57 -15.23
N LYS A 234 18.11 -21.18 -16.32
CA LYS A 234 18.81 -22.14 -17.20
C LYS A 234 20.04 -22.74 -16.53
N MET A 235 20.72 -21.97 -15.69
CA MET A 235 21.88 -22.45 -14.92
C MET A 235 21.45 -23.45 -13.84
N ILE A 236 20.30 -23.25 -13.20
CA ILE A 236 19.69 -24.25 -12.28
C ILE A 236 19.43 -25.56 -13.03
N ALA A 237 18.81 -25.49 -14.22
CA ALA A 237 18.53 -26.68 -15.02
C ALA A 237 19.82 -27.45 -15.36
N LEU A 238 20.87 -26.74 -15.76
CA LEU A 238 22.16 -27.34 -16.11
C LEU A 238 22.83 -27.98 -14.87
N ALA A 239 22.88 -27.26 -13.75
CA ALA A 239 23.48 -27.75 -12.51
C ALA A 239 22.77 -29.01 -12.00
N LEU A 240 21.44 -29.03 -12.01
CA LEU A 240 20.66 -30.20 -11.61
C LEU A 240 20.83 -31.38 -12.57
N LYS A 241 20.94 -31.13 -13.88
CA LYS A 241 21.22 -32.19 -14.86
C LYS A 241 22.62 -32.78 -14.68
N THR A 242 23.61 -31.97 -14.31
CA THR A 242 24.96 -32.45 -13.97
C THR A 242 24.96 -33.27 -12.68
N ALA A 243 24.26 -32.82 -11.64
CA ALA A 243 24.21 -33.49 -10.34
C ALA A 243 23.32 -34.75 -10.33
N TYR A 244 22.25 -34.74 -11.12
CA TYR A 244 21.28 -35.84 -11.24
C TYR A 244 21.06 -36.18 -12.73
N PRO A 245 22.02 -36.84 -13.41
CA PRO A 245 21.96 -37.08 -14.85
C PRO A 245 20.73 -37.85 -15.32
N GLN A 246 20.19 -38.73 -14.46
CA GLN A 246 19.04 -39.57 -14.74
C GLN A 246 17.69 -38.90 -14.42
N ALA A 247 17.70 -37.77 -13.69
CA ALA A 247 16.47 -37.05 -13.39
C ALA A 247 15.97 -36.28 -14.63
N GLU A 248 14.65 -36.30 -14.82
CA GLU A 248 13.96 -35.43 -15.76
C GLU A 248 13.64 -34.11 -15.04
N VAL A 249 14.29 -33.02 -15.43
CA VAL A 249 14.12 -31.70 -14.79
C VAL A 249 13.62 -30.69 -15.81
N THR A 250 12.44 -30.13 -15.54
CA THR A 250 11.87 -28.99 -16.29
C THR A 250 11.99 -27.73 -15.44
N VAL A 251 12.63 -26.69 -15.97
CA VAL A 251 12.70 -25.37 -15.33
C VAL A 251 11.95 -24.35 -16.18
N ILE A 252 10.97 -23.68 -15.58
CA ILE A 252 10.12 -22.65 -16.18
C ILE A 252 10.63 -21.29 -15.72
N ASN A 253 10.97 -20.42 -16.67
CA ASN A 253 11.33 -19.03 -16.37
C ASN A 253 10.07 -18.17 -16.41
N ALA A 254 9.66 -17.65 -15.25
CA ALA A 254 8.54 -16.74 -15.06
C ALA A 254 9.03 -15.33 -14.65
N GLY A 255 10.14 -14.88 -15.24
CA GLY A 255 10.71 -13.54 -15.07
C GLY A 255 10.06 -12.51 -16.00
N ILE A 256 9.51 -11.43 -15.44
CA ILE A 256 8.91 -10.32 -16.21
C ILE A 256 9.56 -9.00 -15.78
N SER A 257 10.15 -8.27 -16.74
CA SER A 257 10.82 -7.00 -16.47
C SER A 257 9.87 -5.96 -15.86
N GLY A 258 10.33 -5.27 -14.82
CA GLY A 258 9.59 -4.22 -14.13
C GLY A 258 8.52 -4.72 -13.14
N ASN A 259 8.27 -6.04 -13.04
CA ASN A 259 7.32 -6.56 -12.07
C ASN A 259 7.82 -6.42 -10.62
N THR A 260 6.86 -6.11 -9.75
CA THR A 260 6.98 -6.09 -8.28
C THR A 260 6.45 -7.39 -7.66
N THR A 261 6.56 -7.52 -6.33
CA THR A 261 5.90 -8.60 -5.58
C THR A 261 4.38 -8.55 -5.65
N VAL A 262 3.77 -7.38 -5.86
CA VAL A 262 2.32 -7.23 -6.08
C VAL A 262 1.92 -7.85 -7.43
N ASP A 263 2.67 -7.56 -8.49
CA ASP A 263 2.44 -8.18 -9.81
C ASP A 263 2.64 -9.69 -9.76
N ALA A 264 3.65 -10.14 -8.98
CA ALA A 264 3.92 -11.54 -8.76
C ALA A 264 2.71 -12.27 -8.15
N LEU A 265 2.02 -11.64 -7.19
CA LEU A 265 0.81 -12.19 -6.58
C LEU A 265 -0.33 -12.31 -7.61
N ASN A 266 -0.53 -11.27 -8.43
CA ASN A 266 -1.59 -11.24 -9.46
C ASN A 266 -1.42 -12.33 -10.53
N ARG A 267 -0.18 -12.71 -10.84
CA ARG A 267 0.13 -13.77 -11.82
C ARG A 267 0.50 -15.11 -11.20
N LEU A 268 0.45 -15.23 -9.87
CA LEU A 268 0.89 -16.42 -9.15
C LEU A 268 0.16 -17.69 -9.63
N GLN A 269 -1.16 -17.59 -9.86
CA GLN A 269 -1.94 -18.73 -10.35
C GLN A 269 -1.44 -19.20 -11.72
N LYS A 270 -1.43 -18.30 -12.70
CA LYS A 270 -1.05 -18.56 -14.09
C LYS A 270 0.40 -19.01 -14.23
N ASP A 271 1.33 -18.28 -13.63
CA ASP A 271 2.76 -18.42 -13.89
C ASP A 271 3.43 -19.41 -12.94
N VAL A 272 2.74 -19.85 -11.87
CA VAL A 272 3.29 -20.81 -10.89
C VAL A 272 2.32 -21.97 -10.65
N LEU A 273 1.13 -21.70 -10.11
CA LEU A 273 0.27 -22.76 -9.55
C LEU A 273 -0.27 -23.71 -10.62
N ASP A 274 -0.65 -23.20 -11.80
CA ASP A 274 -1.15 -24.00 -12.93
C ASP A 274 -0.10 -24.99 -13.46
N HIS A 275 1.18 -24.67 -13.28
CA HIS A 275 2.27 -25.57 -13.64
C HIS A 275 2.44 -26.74 -12.66
N LYS A 276 1.87 -26.67 -11.44
CA LYS A 276 2.02 -27.66 -10.36
C LYS A 276 3.50 -27.97 -10.07
N PRO A 277 4.33 -26.96 -9.74
CA PRO A 277 5.76 -27.14 -9.54
C PRO A 277 6.07 -27.93 -8.27
N ASP A 278 7.22 -28.61 -8.28
CA ASP A 278 7.82 -29.24 -7.11
C ASP A 278 8.72 -28.28 -6.32
N LEU A 279 9.20 -27.21 -6.97
CA LEU A 279 10.02 -26.15 -6.39
C LEU A 279 9.71 -24.81 -7.06
N VAL A 280 9.68 -23.75 -6.28
CA VAL A 280 9.57 -22.37 -6.78
C VAL A 280 10.73 -21.56 -6.23
N THR A 281 11.46 -20.84 -7.09
CA THR A 281 12.36 -19.77 -6.67
C THR A 281 11.65 -18.44 -6.87
N VAL A 282 11.79 -17.52 -5.91
CA VAL A 282 11.16 -16.20 -5.95
C VAL A 282 12.25 -15.15 -5.86
N MET A 283 12.30 -14.23 -6.81
CA MET A 283 13.36 -13.22 -6.89
C MET A 283 12.80 -11.87 -7.38
N PHE A 284 12.56 -11.00 -6.41
CA PHE A 284 12.08 -9.61 -6.54
C PHE A 284 12.81 -8.74 -5.51
N GLY A 285 12.57 -7.44 -5.52
CA GLY A 285 13.11 -6.52 -4.53
C GLY A 285 13.63 -5.22 -5.14
N LEU A 286 14.15 -5.25 -6.37
CA LEU A 286 14.66 -4.04 -7.02
C LEU A 286 13.52 -3.09 -7.41
N ASN A 287 12.40 -3.62 -7.91
CA ASN A 287 11.22 -2.82 -8.27
C ASN A 287 10.31 -2.53 -7.07
N ASP A 288 10.58 -3.14 -5.91
CA ASP A 288 9.77 -3.02 -4.69
C ASP A 288 10.27 -1.89 -3.77
N MET A 289 11.27 -1.13 -4.21
CA MET A 289 11.80 0.02 -3.48
C MET A 289 10.82 1.21 -3.55
N VAL A 290 10.71 1.95 -2.45
CA VAL A 290 9.99 3.23 -2.44
C VAL A 290 10.88 4.28 -3.11
N ARG A 291 10.46 4.77 -4.26
CA ARG A 291 11.14 5.82 -5.03
C ARG A 291 10.56 7.16 -4.65
N VAL A 292 11.42 8.05 -4.15
CA VAL A 292 11.05 9.40 -3.76
C VAL A 292 11.71 10.39 -4.71
N LEU A 293 10.94 11.34 -5.23
CA LEU A 293 11.48 12.50 -5.92
C LEU A 293 11.26 13.73 -5.03
N ALA A 294 12.34 14.41 -4.65
CA ALA A 294 12.26 15.51 -3.69
C ALA A 294 13.03 16.73 -4.17
N MET A 295 12.46 17.92 -3.95
CA MET A 295 13.14 19.20 -4.18
C MET A 295 14.11 19.52 -3.02
N PRO A 296 15.29 20.09 -3.30
CA PRO A 296 16.21 20.53 -2.27
C PRO A 296 15.64 21.55 -1.29
N PRO A 297 16.11 21.56 -0.03
CA PRO A 297 17.07 20.60 0.57
C PRO A 297 16.39 19.36 1.21
N TYR A 298 15.14 19.07 0.85
CA TYR A 298 14.33 18.04 1.51
C TYR A 298 14.65 16.62 1.05
N ASP A 299 15.30 16.48 -0.10
CA ASP A 299 15.84 15.24 -0.63
C ASP A 299 16.88 14.60 0.30
N GLU A 300 17.66 15.40 1.03
CA GLU A 300 18.62 14.89 2.01
C GLU A 300 17.94 14.38 3.29
N LEU A 301 16.75 14.90 3.63
CA LEU A 301 16.06 14.61 4.89
C LEU A 301 15.07 13.46 4.80
N ILE A 302 14.29 13.39 3.72
CA ILE A 302 13.15 12.47 3.64
C ILE A 302 13.57 11.00 3.70
N GLY A 303 14.70 10.65 3.07
CA GLY A 303 15.22 9.28 3.09
C GLY A 303 15.70 8.84 4.47
N LEU A 304 16.14 9.77 5.31
CA LEU A 304 16.52 9.50 6.70
C LEU A 304 15.27 9.36 7.57
N ALA A 305 14.32 10.29 7.45
CA ALA A 305 13.08 10.26 8.21
C ALA A 305 12.24 9.00 7.93
N LEU A 306 12.12 8.58 6.65
CA LEU A 306 11.42 7.33 6.29
C LEU A 306 12.06 6.10 6.94
N ARG A 307 13.40 6.03 6.98
CA ARG A 307 14.13 4.92 7.61
C ARG A 307 14.07 4.95 9.13
N ALA A 308 13.99 6.14 9.74
CA ALA A 308 13.78 6.29 11.18
C ALA A 308 12.40 5.80 11.61
N VAL A 309 11.37 6.04 10.80
CA VAL A 309 9.99 5.63 11.10
C VAL A 309 9.72 4.18 10.69
N VAL A 310 10.25 3.72 9.55
CA VAL A 310 10.09 2.36 9.03
C VAL A 310 11.48 1.76 8.73
N PRO A 311 12.16 1.16 9.73
CA PRO A 311 13.53 0.68 9.59
C PRO A 311 13.76 -0.35 8.48
N SER A 312 12.72 -1.09 8.08
CA SER A 312 12.77 -2.07 7.00
C SER A 312 12.59 -1.49 5.60
N ALA A 313 12.19 -0.22 5.48
CA ALA A 313 11.91 0.40 4.19
C ALA A 313 13.19 0.52 3.34
N GLN A 314 13.11 0.04 2.10
CA GLN A 314 14.13 0.29 1.08
C GLN A 314 13.70 1.52 0.28
N VAL A 315 14.47 2.60 0.40
CA VAL A 315 14.11 3.91 -0.17
C VAL A 315 15.20 4.38 -1.11
N GLU A 316 14.81 4.73 -2.33
CA GLU A 316 15.63 5.43 -3.31
C GLU A 316 15.16 6.88 -3.39
N VAL A 317 16.04 7.84 -3.08
CA VAL A 317 15.70 9.26 -3.21
C VAL A 317 16.43 9.86 -4.40
N SER A 318 15.67 10.45 -5.31
CA SER A 318 16.16 11.24 -6.44
C SER A 318 15.94 12.73 -6.16
N THR A 319 16.97 13.53 -6.39
CA THR A 319 16.89 14.99 -6.30
C THR A 319 16.20 15.56 -7.53
N TRP A 320 15.20 16.42 -7.33
CA TRP A 320 14.69 17.32 -8.36
C TRP A 320 15.42 18.66 -8.26
N PRO A 321 16.40 18.95 -9.14
CA PRO A 321 17.21 20.16 -9.01
C PRO A 321 16.37 21.41 -9.33
N THR A 322 15.98 22.16 -8.30
CA THR A 322 15.23 23.42 -8.43
C THR A 322 16.06 24.65 -8.03
N ALA A 323 17.24 24.44 -7.45
CA ALA A 323 18.15 25.52 -7.11
C ALA A 323 18.47 26.36 -8.35
N GLN A 324 18.36 27.68 -8.21
CA GLN A 324 18.65 28.67 -9.27
C GLN A 324 17.70 28.62 -10.48
N GLN A 325 16.61 27.84 -10.44
CA GLN A 325 15.61 27.81 -11.50
C GLN A 325 14.52 28.85 -11.26
N SER A 326 14.05 29.47 -12.34
CA SER A 326 12.81 30.27 -12.34
C SER A 326 11.57 29.38 -12.18
N LEU A 327 10.46 29.97 -11.73
CA LEU A 327 9.19 29.26 -11.58
C LEU A 327 8.71 28.61 -12.91
N ALA A 328 8.97 29.28 -14.05
CA ALA A 328 8.66 28.73 -15.37
C ALA A 328 9.50 27.50 -15.73
N GLN A 329 10.79 27.49 -15.37
CA GLN A 329 11.68 26.34 -15.59
C GLN A 329 11.28 25.16 -14.71
N ILE A 330 10.94 25.39 -13.44
CA ILE A 330 10.44 24.34 -12.52
C ILE A 330 9.15 23.73 -13.08
N LYS A 331 8.22 24.57 -13.55
CA LYS A 331 6.97 24.12 -14.20
C LYS A 331 7.23 23.24 -15.43
N GLU A 332 8.18 23.61 -16.28
CA GLU A 332 8.53 22.79 -17.44
C GLU A 332 9.20 21.47 -17.03
N ALA A 333 10.08 21.49 -16.02
CA ALA A 333 10.72 20.29 -15.48
C ALA A 333 9.71 19.32 -14.85
N ALA A 334 8.62 19.82 -14.27
CA ALA A 334 7.56 19.03 -13.63
C ALA A 334 6.91 18.02 -14.59
N LYS A 335 6.89 18.31 -15.89
CA LYS A 335 6.40 17.37 -16.92
C LYS A 335 7.17 16.04 -16.93
N SER A 336 8.42 16.02 -16.44
CA SER A 336 9.24 14.82 -16.39
C SER A 336 8.81 13.84 -15.29
N VAL A 337 8.15 14.33 -14.23
CA VAL A 337 7.64 13.50 -13.12
C VAL A 337 6.72 12.39 -13.63
N ARG A 338 5.92 12.68 -14.65
CA ARG A 338 5.03 11.68 -15.28
C ARG A 338 5.77 10.69 -16.20
N LYS A 339 6.93 11.07 -16.74
CA LYS A 339 7.73 10.20 -17.61
C LYS A 339 8.44 9.11 -16.82
N SER A 340 8.83 9.41 -15.58
CA SER A 340 9.44 8.45 -14.65
C SER A 340 8.77 8.58 -13.28
N PRO A 341 7.63 7.91 -13.06
CA PRO A 341 6.88 7.98 -11.81
C PRO A 341 7.73 7.61 -10.58
N PRO A 342 7.91 8.52 -9.62
CA PRO A 342 8.24 8.13 -8.25
C PRO A 342 6.96 7.67 -7.53
N ASP A 343 7.12 6.98 -6.40
CA ASP A 343 6.03 6.59 -5.51
C ASP A 343 5.64 7.74 -4.57
N LEU A 344 6.58 8.66 -4.27
CA LEU A 344 6.35 9.86 -3.46
C LEU A 344 7.05 11.09 -4.08
N VAL A 345 6.35 12.21 -4.19
CA VAL A 345 6.88 13.51 -4.66
C VAL A 345 6.82 14.54 -3.53
N LEU A 346 7.97 15.12 -3.17
CA LEU A 346 8.05 16.25 -2.23
C LEU A 346 8.23 17.55 -3.00
N LEU A 347 7.22 18.41 -2.95
CA LEU A 347 7.16 19.68 -3.66
C LEU A 347 7.45 20.83 -2.70
N ALA A 348 8.65 21.38 -2.80
CA ALA A 348 9.09 22.55 -2.04
C ALA A 348 9.60 23.62 -3.00
N VAL A 349 8.69 24.36 -3.63
CA VAL A 349 9.08 25.43 -4.57
C VAL A 349 9.86 26.50 -3.79
N PRO A 350 11.10 26.84 -4.21
CA PRO A 350 11.95 27.72 -3.40
C PRO A 350 11.32 29.08 -3.12
N ALA A 351 11.43 29.57 -1.88
CA ALA A 351 10.87 30.86 -1.47
C ALA A 351 11.29 32.02 -2.38
N ALA A 352 12.53 31.99 -2.89
CA ALA A 352 13.08 33.00 -3.79
C ALA A 352 12.31 33.18 -5.11
N VAL A 353 11.50 32.19 -5.52
CA VAL A 353 10.68 32.25 -6.75
C VAL A 353 9.18 32.11 -6.46
N THR A 354 8.81 32.12 -5.18
CA THR A 354 7.42 32.03 -4.72
C THR A 354 6.91 33.43 -4.37
N PRO A 355 5.78 33.89 -4.96
CA PRO A 355 5.22 35.20 -4.66
C PRO A 355 4.95 35.38 -3.16
N ASN A 356 5.29 36.55 -2.63
CA ASN A 356 5.08 36.93 -1.23
C ASN A 356 4.02 38.02 -1.05
N VAL A 357 3.23 38.31 -2.09
CA VAL A 357 2.22 39.36 -2.11
C VAL A 357 0.81 38.77 -1.94
N ARG A 358 -0.08 39.52 -1.30
CA ARG A 358 -1.47 39.10 -1.03
C ARG A 358 -2.30 38.84 -2.30
N ALA A 359 -2.03 39.61 -3.36
CA ALA A 359 -2.63 39.49 -4.69
C ALA A 359 -1.52 39.11 -5.70
N PRO A 360 -1.16 37.82 -5.79
CA PRO A 360 -0.08 37.36 -6.65
C PRO A 360 -0.48 37.45 -8.13
N PRO A 361 0.49 37.67 -9.04
CA PRO A 361 0.22 37.65 -10.48
C PRO A 361 -0.40 36.31 -10.90
N GLU A 362 -1.40 36.36 -11.78
CA GLU A 362 -2.09 35.18 -12.32
C GLU A 362 -1.10 34.16 -12.91
N GLU A 363 -0.06 34.64 -13.59
CA GLU A 363 0.99 33.77 -14.15
C GLU A 363 1.69 32.93 -13.08
N ALA A 364 1.92 33.48 -11.89
CA ALA A 364 2.58 32.77 -10.80
C ALA A 364 1.65 31.72 -10.19
N ILE A 365 0.36 32.05 -9.98
CA ILE A 365 -0.68 31.10 -9.56
C ILE A 365 -0.73 29.93 -10.55
N ARG A 366 -0.83 30.24 -11.85
CA ARG A 366 -0.89 29.24 -12.92
C ARG A 366 0.37 28.38 -12.95
N ALA A 367 1.56 28.96 -12.85
CA ALA A 367 2.80 28.20 -12.88
C ALA A 367 2.92 27.25 -11.67
N HIS A 368 2.59 27.74 -10.47
CA HIS A 368 2.59 26.92 -9.25
C HIS A 368 1.57 25.78 -9.34
N SER A 369 0.34 26.09 -9.77
CA SER A 369 -0.71 25.09 -9.98
C SER A 369 -0.27 24.02 -10.97
N TRP A 370 0.40 24.40 -12.06
CA TRP A 370 0.90 23.42 -13.02
C TRP A 370 2.07 22.58 -12.47
N ILE A 371 2.94 23.12 -11.62
CA ILE A 371 3.97 22.32 -10.94
C ILE A 371 3.31 21.20 -10.12
N LEU A 372 2.31 21.57 -9.31
CA LEU A 372 1.56 20.61 -8.49
C LEU A 372 0.82 19.60 -9.38
N ASN A 373 0.07 20.08 -10.39
CA ASN A 373 -0.69 19.23 -11.32
C ASN A 373 0.21 18.24 -12.06
N TRP A 374 1.33 18.69 -12.64
CA TRP A 374 2.25 17.80 -13.34
C TRP A 374 2.86 16.73 -12.43
N SER A 375 2.91 16.97 -11.12
CA SER A 375 3.38 16.00 -10.15
C SER A 375 2.33 14.95 -9.78
N LEU A 376 1.05 15.25 -9.98
CA LEU A 376 -0.05 14.31 -9.79
C LEU A 376 -0.15 13.29 -10.93
N ALA A 377 -0.59 12.07 -10.60
CA ALA A 377 -1.07 11.09 -11.56
C ALA A 377 -2.46 11.50 -12.09
N PHE A 378 -2.73 11.25 -13.38
CA PHE A 378 -4.07 11.40 -13.92
C PHE A 378 -4.78 10.04 -13.89
N GLY A 379 -5.91 9.96 -13.17
CA GLY A 379 -6.66 8.73 -13.01
C GLY A 379 -6.42 8.09 -11.64
N LEU A 380 -5.97 6.84 -11.63
CA LEU A 380 -5.65 6.14 -10.38
C LEU A 380 -4.46 6.81 -9.68
N GLN A 381 -4.54 6.94 -8.36
CA GLN A 381 -3.42 7.44 -7.57
C GLN A 381 -2.30 6.39 -7.55
N GLU A 382 -1.31 6.60 -8.40
CA GLU A 382 -0.12 5.75 -8.51
C GLU A 382 1.06 6.26 -7.65
N ARG A 383 0.92 7.46 -7.07
CA ARG A 383 1.96 8.12 -6.28
C ARG A 383 1.36 9.12 -5.32
N ASP A 384 2.08 9.38 -4.23
CA ASP A 384 1.75 10.42 -3.28
C ASP A 384 2.47 11.72 -3.64
N VAL A 385 1.80 12.85 -3.44
CA VAL A 385 2.36 14.18 -3.66
C VAL A 385 2.13 15.01 -2.41
N VAL A 386 3.22 15.55 -1.88
CA VAL A 386 3.22 16.29 -0.63
C VAL A 386 3.83 17.66 -0.88
N GLY A 387 3.04 18.71 -0.61
CA GLY A 387 3.53 20.08 -0.59
C GLY A 387 4.31 20.36 0.68
N ILE A 388 5.38 21.12 0.56
CA ILE A 388 6.20 21.54 1.70
C ILE A 388 6.29 23.04 1.69
N ALA A 389 5.94 23.65 2.82
CA ALA A 389 6.11 25.07 3.01
C ALA A 389 7.62 25.40 2.95
N PRO A 390 8.06 26.35 2.09
CA PRO A 390 9.48 26.62 1.86
C PRO A 390 10.31 26.86 3.12
N SER A 391 9.69 27.39 4.17
CA SER A 391 10.37 27.72 5.42
C SER A 391 10.31 26.64 6.50
N VAL A 392 9.85 25.41 6.23
CA VAL A 392 9.64 24.40 7.29
C VAL A 392 10.92 24.07 8.08
N LEU A 393 12.10 24.19 7.45
CA LEU A 393 13.39 23.97 8.13
C LEU A 393 13.83 25.12 9.05
N LYS A 394 13.12 26.26 9.04
CA LYS A 394 13.51 27.46 9.77
C LYS A 394 12.64 27.63 11.01
N THR A 395 13.27 27.92 12.14
CA THR A 395 12.57 28.28 13.40
C THR A 395 12.12 29.75 13.43
N SER A 396 12.71 30.59 12.59
CA SER A 396 12.30 31.99 12.39
C SER A 396 12.30 32.33 10.90
N VAL A 397 11.31 33.13 10.49
CA VAL A 397 11.07 33.49 9.08
C VAL A 397 10.98 35.00 8.91
N THR A 398 11.51 35.54 7.82
CA THR A 398 11.34 36.97 7.51
C THR A 398 9.90 37.26 7.04
N PRO A 399 9.45 38.53 7.03
CA PRO A 399 8.13 38.88 6.48
C PRO A 399 7.93 38.42 5.02
N GLU A 400 8.97 38.53 4.19
CA GLU A 400 8.94 38.08 2.80
C GLU A 400 8.77 36.56 2.72
N GLU A 401 9.51 35.81 3.53
CA GLU A 401 9.41 34.35 3.59
C GLU A 401 8.04 33.93 4.10
N LYS A 402 7.49 34.63 5.10
CA LYS A 402 6.13 34.40 5.60
C LYS A 402 5.08 34.55 4.51
N GLY A 403 5.22 35.57 3.64
CA GLY A 403 4.34 35.77 2.49
C GLY A 403 4.44 34.63 1.47
N SER A 404 5.65 34.18 1.15
CA SER A 404 5.86 33.02 0.27
C SER A 404 5.31 31.73 0.87
N ASP A 405 5.47 31.53 2.17
CA ASP A 405 4.95 30.39 2.91
C ASP A 405 3.42 30.37 2.87
N GLU A 406 2.77 31.50 3.15
CA GLU A 406 1.31 31.64 3.07
C GLU A 406 0.79 31.33 1.66
N PHE A 407 1.47 31.84 0.62
CA PHE A 407 1.12 31.53 -0.76
C PHE A 407 1.26 30.03 -1.07
N SER A 408 2.40 29.40 -0.73
CA SER A 408 2.61 27.97 -0.94
C SER A 408 1.57 27.12 -0.22
N ARG A 409 1.27 27.43 1.06
CA ARG A 409 0.25 26.73 1.84
C ARG A 409 -1.12 26.84 1.17
N ARG A 410 -1.51 28.04 0.72
CA ARG A 410 -2.77 28.25 0.01
C ARG A 410 -2.83 27.45 -1.28
N MET A 411 -1.76 27.41 -2.07
CA MET A 411 -1.73 26.64 -3.33
C MET A 411 -1.79 25.13 -3.10
N VAL A 412 -1.06 24.60 -2.11
CA VAL A 412 -1.07 23.18 -1.75
C VAL A 412 -2.45 22.76 -1.25
N LEU A 413 -3.02 23.53 -0.32
CA LEU A 413 -4.35 23.26 0.24
C LEU A 413 -5.47 23.44 -0.79
N ALA A 414 -5.36 24.41 -1.71
CA ALA A 414 -6.31 24.57 -2.81
C ALA A 414 -6.31 23.39 -3.79
N GLN A 415 -5.26 22.56 -3.78
CA GLN A 415 -5.20 21.31 -4.54
C GLN A 415 -5.50 20.06 -3.70
N ASP A 416 -5.94 20.24 -2.45
CA ASP A 416 -6.22 19.15 -1.51
C ASP A 416 -5.03 18.20 -1.31
N LEU A 417 -3.81 18.76 -1.34
CA LEU A 417 -2.58 18.01 -1.12
C LEU A 417 -2.18 18.05 0.35
N SER A 418 -1.58 16.96 0.83
CA SER A 418 -0.90 16.93 2.13
C SER A 418 0.17 18.00 2.19
N LEU A 419 0.20 18.72 3.31
CA LEU A 419 1.13 19.80 3.57
C LEU A 419 2.04 19.46 4.75
N ILE A 420 3.35 19.54 4.54
CA ILE A 420 4.34 19.60 5.63
C ILE A 420 4.69 21.06 5.84
N ALA A 421 4.35 21.57 7.00
CA ALA A 421 4.67 22.93 7.39
C ALA A 421 5.02 22.97 8.88
N ARG A 422 5.87 23.93 9.27
CA ARG A 422 6.20 24.14 10.68
C ARG A 422 5.00 24.79 11.39
N PRO A 423 4.51 24.20 12.50
CA PRO A 423 3.51 24.84 13.35
C PRO A 423 4.00 26.15 13.95
N GLU A 424 3.10 27.05 14.29
CA GLU A 424 3.48 28.30 14.98
C GLU A 424 4.11 27.98 16.33
N ASN A 425 5.25 28.63 16.62
CA ASN A 425 6.04 28.46 17.85
C ASN A 425 6.66 27.07 18.05
N ASP A 426 6.69 26.23 17.01
CA ASP A 426 7.42 24.96 17.06
C ASP A 426 8.93 25.20 16.85
N GLU A 427 9.73 24.90 17.86
CA GLU A 427 11.20 25.00 17.84
C GLU A 427 11.89 23.64 17.58
N SER A 428 11.11 22.58 17.28
CA SER A 428 11.65 21.24 17.07
C SER A 428 12.64 21.20 15.89
N PRO A 429 13.65 20.33 15.95
CA PRO A 429 14.53 20.11 14.82
C PRO A 429 13.74 19.69 13.58
N PRO A 430 14.12 20.12 12.36
CA PRO A 430 13.33 19.84 11.17
C PRO A 430 13.09 18.35 10.91
N GLU A 431 14.05 17.48 11.21
CA GLU A 431 13.91 16.03 11.13
C GLU A 431 12.73 15.50 11.94
N HIS A 432 12.48 16.07 13.13
CA HIS A 432 11.33 15.69 13.95
C HIS A 432 10.01 16.09 13.32
N ILE A 433 9.95 17.19 12.56
CA ILE A 433 8.73 17.58 11.83
C ILE A 433 8.39 16.54 10.77
N PHE A 434 9.39 16.10 10.00
CA PHE A 434 9.21 15.07 8.97
C PHE A 434 8.86 13.72 9.59
N GLU A 435 9.57 13.30 10.63
CA GLU A 435 9.27 12.06 11.34
C GLU A 435 7.88 12.08 11.96
N ASN A 436 7.48 13.16 12.63
CA ASN A 436 6.15 13.28 13.21
C ASN A 436 5.08 13.25 12.12
N TRP A 437 5.26 13.98 11.02
CA TRP A 437 4.34 13.92 9.88
C TRP A 437 4.25 12.50 9.30
N LEU A 438 5.38 11.83 9.06
CA LEU A 438 5.38 10.44 8.59
C LEU A 438 4.69 9.50 9.58
N ARG A 439 4.95 9.66 10.88
CA ARG A 439 4.27 8.90 11.94
C ARG A 439 2.78 9.17 11.94
N THR A 440 2.31 10.40 11.71
CA THR A 440 0.87 10.66 11.62
C THR A 440 0.25 10.02 10.38
N GLN A 441 0.94 10.05 9.24
CA GLN A 441 0.47 9.36 8.03
C GLN A 441 0.41 7.84 8.21
N LEU A 442 1.34 7.28 8.98
CA LEU A 442 1.45 5.84 9.23
C LEU A 442 0.67 5.36 10.46
N ALA A 443 0.35 6.24 11.42
CA ALA A 443 -0.45 5.93 12.61
C ALA A 443 -1.95 5.80 12.31
N GLY A 444 -2.37 6.23 11.12
CA GLY A 444 -3.69 5.88 10.56
C GLY A 444 -3.77 4.43 10.04
N LYS A 445 -2.81 3.57 10.40
CA LYS A 445 -2.79 2.13 10.14
C LYS A 445 -2.86 1.34 11.44
#